data_AF-A0A4Q7JF31-F1
#
_entry.id   AF-A0A4Q7JF31-F1
#
_cell.length_a   1.000
_cell.length_b   1.000
_cell.length_c   1.000
_cell.angle_alpha   90.00
_cell.angle_beta   90.00
_cell.angle_gamma   90.00
#
_symmetry.space_group_name_H-M   'P 1'
#
loop_
_entity.id
_entity.type
_entity.pdbx_description
1 polymer ?
#
loop_
_entity_poly.entity_id
_entity_poly.type
_entity_poly.pdbx_seq_one_letter_code
_entity_poly.pdbx_strand_id
1 'polypeptide(L)' 'MHERDRELLARMASVNRAMGDITLRLLHVQTRDDEYEQHLRQLGKRLTELGKDLVERADEIGHVIEIDP' A
#
# COMPACT_ATOMS: atom_id res chain seq x y z
N MET A 1 -11.64 -15.16 10.38
CA MET A 1 -11.20 -13.87 9.79
C MET A 1 -10.02 -13.34 10.60
N HIS A 2 -8.79 -13.86 10.41
CA HIS A 2 -7.65 -13.42 11.25
C HIS A 2 -6.31 -13.33 10.52
N GLU A 3 -5.93 -14.28 9.66
CA GLU A 3 -4.57 -14.29 9.10
C GLU A 3 -4.42 -13.38 7.87
N ARG A 4 -5.35 -13.48 6.91
CA ARG A 4 -5.36 -12.65 5.69
C ARG A 4 -5.53 -11.15 6.00
N ASP A 5 -6.32 -10.81 7.01
CA ASP A 5 -6.47 -9.42 7.46
C ASP A 5 -5.19 -8.90 8.17
N ARG A 6 -4.49 -9.76 8.92
CA ARG A 6 -3.19 -9.40 9.52
C ARG A 6 -2.13 -9.17 8.46
N GLU A 7 -2.10 -10.00 7.43
CA GLU A 7 -1.20 -9.84 6.29
C GLU A 7 -1.48 -8.52 5.56
N LEU A 8 -2.76 -8.21 5.32
CA LEU A 8 -3.17 -6.94 4.72
C LEU A 8 -2.74 -5.75 5.59
N LEU A 9 -2.96 -5.79 6.91
CA LEU A 9 -2.50 -4.75 7.84
C LEU A 9 -0.97 -4.60 7.84
N ALA A 10 -0.22 -5.71 7.77
CA ALA A 10 1.24 -5.67 7.68
C ALA A 10 1.71 -5.01 6.37
N ARG A 11 1.02 -5.29 5.25
CA ARG A 11 1.29 -4.65 3.96
C ARG A 11 0.96 -3.15 3.99
N MET A 12 -0.16 -2.75 4.59
CA MET A 12 -0.50 -1.34 4.82
C MET A 12 0.59 -0.62 5.64
N ALA A 13 1.06 -1.23 6.74
CA ALA A 13 2.12 -0.67 7.57
C ALA A 13 3.47 -0.56 6.82
N SER A 14 3.76 -1.50 5.93
CA SER A 14 4.95 -1.45 5.05
C SER A 14 4.87 -0.29 4.04
N VAL A 15 3.72 -0.11 3.39
CA VAL A 15 3.49 1.01 2.47
C VAL A 15 3.57 2.35 3.20
N ASN A 16 2.98 2.46 4.39
CA ASN A 16 3.04 3.68 5.19
C ASN A 16 4.47 4.07 5.54
N ARG A 17 5.32 3.10 5.93
CA ARG A 17 6.76 3.35 6.13
C ARG A 17 7.45 3.85 4.86
N ALA A 18 7.18 3.21 3.71
CA ALA A 18 7.75 3.64 2.43
C ALA A 18 7.33 5.07 2.04
N MET A 19 6.09 5.47 2.33
CA MET A 19 5.64 6.86 2.15
C MET A 19 6.45 7.82 3.03
N GLY A 20 6.60 7.50 4.31
CA GLY A 20 7.38 8.29 5.25
C GLY A 20 8.84 8.49 4.79
N ASP A 21 9.49 7.42 4.35
CA ASP A 21 10.87 7.49 3.84
C ASP A 21 10.99 8.39 2.60
N ILE A 22 10.01 8.33 1.69
CA ILE A 22 9.97 9.16 0.49
C ILE A 22 9.72 10.62 0.86
N THR A 23 8.81 10.91 1.78
CA THR A 23 8.57 12.26 2.30
C THR A 23 9.83 12.83 2.96
N LEU A 24 10.56 12.04 3.75
CA LEU A 24 11.82 12.47 4.35
C LEU A 24 12.89 12.75 3.30
N ARG A 25 13.01 11.90 2.27
CA ARG A 25 13.91 12.14 1.13
C ARG A 25 13.54 13.42 0.39
N LEU A 26 12.26 13.63 0.11
CA LEU A 26 11.74 14.86 -0.49
C LEU A 26 12.17 16.14 0.25
N LEU A 27 12.14 16.10 1.58
CA LEU A 27 12.57 17.21 2.41
C LEU A 27 14.10 17.41 2.42
N HIS A 28 14.87 16.39 2.03
CA HIS A 28 16.34 16.41 1.99
C HIS A 28 16.94 16.56 0.59
N VAL A 29 16.16 16.41 -0.48
CA VAL A 29 16.67 16.55 -1.85
C VAL A 29 16.87 18.04 -2.15
N GLN A 30 18.13 18.47 -2.23
CA GLN A 30 18.50 19.77 -2.78
C GLN A 30 18.97 19.71 -4.24
N THR A 31 19.16 18.55 -4.90
CA THR A 31 19.83 18.54 -6.22
C THR A 31 19.80 17.29 -7.12
N ARG A 32 18.93 16.29 -6.94
CA ARG A 32 18.89 15.11 -7.85
C ARG A 32 17.47 14.57 -8.08
N ASP A 33 16.85 15.05 -9.16
CA ASP A 33 15.46 14.73 -9.55
C ASP A 33 15.28 13.28 -10.03
N ASP A 34 16.35 12.64 -10.52
CA ASP A 34 16.35 11.28 -11.07
C ASP A 34 16.06 10.21 -10.01
N GLU A 35 16.74 10.28 -8.87
CA GLU A 35 16.50 9.38 -7.73
C GLU A 35 15.11 9.61 -7.10
N TYR A 36 14.65 10.86 -7.11
CA TYR A 36 13.32 11.23 -6.62
C TYR A 36 12.21 10.56 -7.43
N GLU A 37 12.23 10.72 -8.74
CA GLU A 37 11.21 10.13 -9.61
C GLU A 37 11.18 8.60 -9.50
N GLN A 38 12.34 7.95 -9.37
CA GLN A 38 12.42 6.50 -9.22
C GLN A 38 11.72 6.03 -7.94
N HIS A 39 11.93 6.72 -6.82
CA HIS A 39 11.27 6.36 -5.56
C HIS A 39 9.76 6.60 -5.61
N LEU A 40 9.30 7.69 -6.23
CA LEU A 40 7.86 7.90 -6.45
C LEU A 40 7.24 6.80 -7.31
N ARG A 41 7.90 6.39 -8.40
CA ARG A 41 7.45 5.28 -9.25
C ARG A 41 7.35 3.98 -8.46
N GLN A 42 8.31 3.71 -7.58
CA GLN A 42 8.28 2.50 -6.73
C GLN A 42 7.14 2.55 -5.71
N LEU A 43 6.88 3.72 -5.11
CA LEU A 43 5.74 3.91 -4.20
C LEU A 43 4.40 3.75 -4.91
N GLY A 44 4.22 4.35 -6.08
CA GLY A 44 3.00 4.22 -6.87
C GLY A 44 2.68 2.76 -7.20
N LYS A 45 3.69 1.95 -7.52
CA LYS A 45 3.53 0.49 -7.73
C LYS A 45 3.02 -0.20 -6.46
N ARG A 46 3.64 0.05 -5.32
CA ARG A 46 3.24 -0.55 -4.03
C ARG A 46 1.83 -0.14 -3.60
N LEU A 47 1.45 1.12 -3.83
CA LEU A 47 0.09 1.61 -3.59
C LEU A 47 -0.93 0.91 -4.50
N THR A 48 -0.59 0.72 -5.77
CA THR A 48 -1.46 0.03 -6.73
C THR A 48 -1.66 -1.43 -6.34
N GLU A 49 -0.60 -2.13 -5.92
CA GLU A 49 -0.68 -3.50 -5.42
C GLU A 49 -1.57 -3.58 -4.19
N LEU A 50 -1.32 -2.74 -3.17
CA LEU A 50 -2.14 -2.69 -1.96
C LEU A 50 -3.62 -2.39 -2.27
N GLY A 51 -3.89 -1.47 -3.20
CA GLY A 51 -5.25 -1.15 -3.63
C GLY A 51 -5.99 -2.36 -4.22
N LYS A 52 -5.31 -3.20 -5.00
CA LYS A 52 -5.89 -4.44 -5.53
C LYS A 52 -6.25 -5.41 -4.42
N ASP A 53 -5.36 -5.63 -3.46
CA ASP A 53 -5.65 -6.56 -2.35
C ASP A 53 -6.81 -6.07 -1.49
N LEU A 54 -6.95 -4.75 -1.30
CA LEU A 54 -8.08 -4.16 -0.57
C LEU A 54 -9.41 -4.39 -1.31
N VAL A 55 -9.43 -4.25 -2.63
CA VAL A 55 -10.62 -4.53 -3.45
C VAL A 55 -10.97 -6.02 -3.39
N GLU A 56 -10.00 -6.90 -3.62
CA GLU A 56 -10.21 -8.35 -3.51
C GLU A 56 -10.76 -8.74 -2.13
N ARG A 57 -10.23 -8.13 -1.06
CA ARG A 57 -10.71 -8.41 0.29
C ARG A 57 -12.12 -7.88 0.53
N ALA A 58 -12.46 -6.72 -0.02
CA ALA A 58 -13.81 -6.17 0.08
C ALA A 58 -14.83 -7.07 -0.64
N ASP A 59 -14.49 -7.57 -1.83
CA ASP A 59 -15.34 -8.50 -2.60
C ASP A 59 -15.54 -9.83 -1.84
N GLU A 60 -14.49 -10.38 -1.24
CA GLU A 60 -14.59 -11.57 -0.38
C GLU A 60 -15.55 -11.37 0.79
N ILE A 61 -15.45 -10.23 1.49
CA ILE A 61 -16.31 -9.92 2.63
C ILE A 61 -17.76 -9.71 2.15
N GLY A 62 -17.96 -9.00 1.04
CA GLY A 62 -19.27 -8.81 0.43
C GLY A 62 -19.95 -10.14 0.09
N HIS A 63 -19.21 -11.06 -0.53
CA HIS A 63 -19.74 -12.39 -0.86
C HIS A 63 -20.02 -13.27 0.36
N VAL A 64 -19.25 -13.16 1.45
CA VAL A 64 -19.54 -13.90 2.69
C VAL A 64 -20.85 -13.40 3.32
N ILE A 65 -21.13 -12.09 3.28
CA ILE A 65 -22.38 -11.52 3.80
C ILE A 65 -23.60 -11.94 2.97
N GLU A 66 -23.45 -12.15 1.65
CA GLU A 66 -24.54 -12.62 0.79
C GLU A 66 -24.88 -14.11 0.99
N ILE A 67 -23.92 -14.93 1.41
CA ILE A 67 -24.09 -16.39 1.62
C ILE A 67 -24.65 -16.70 3.03
N ASP A 68 -24.43 -15.83 4.01
CA ASP A 68 -24.85 -15.99 5.41
C ASP A 68 -25.81 -14.84 5.84
N PRO A 69 -27.10 -14.89 5.45
CA PRO A 69 -28.11 -13.88 5.79
C PRO A 69 -28.70 -13.99 7.22
#